data_AF-A0A970E2B2-F1
#
_entry.id   AF-A0A970E2B2-F1
#
_cell.length_a   1.000
_cell.length_b   1.000
_cell.length_c   1.000
_cell.angle_alpha   90.00
_cell.angle_beta   90.00
_cell.angle_gamma   90.00
#
_symmetry.space_group_name_H-M   'P 1'
#
loop_
_entity.id
_entity.type
_entity.pdbx_description
1 polymer ?
#
loop_
_entity_poly.entity_id
_entity_poly.type
_entity_poly.pdbx_seq_one_letter_code
_entity_poly.pdbx_strand_id
1 'polypeptide(L)'
;MKRNLSLAAVLLGLLLTFNVSPPGLAEERRDGGYFTLVDETGRTITMTARELDPGDSYIAGDNRLYEVVQTEGDNVLVRFVETVELPDVTSELLGAQVARAEEAGGVVGIYHTHNDESYVPTSGTESRDDGRGDVLEVGRVLADALKEQGITVYWSDNSHIPHDGQAYVRSRRTAVELLQKQPDTLIDVHRDATPPEVYEAEVEGVPVTKVRIVVGRQNQNREANLEYAKRLKAVADKMYPGIVEGIFDAKGNYNQDLGPKIILLEFGAHTNQLDHAKQAAELFAKVIPAAAGLTPSTRQEAQEQIGSGASRSLIWTLVAVGVVGGGYLLISRGRIGSLAGFFRREAGLAERDQDADDEQ
;
A
#
# COMPACT_ATOMS: atom_id res chain seq x y z
N MET A 1 18.24 -52.70 13.30
CA MET A 1 17.28 -51.66 13.74
C MET A 1 17.75 -50.34 13.10
N LYS A 2 17.33 -49.82 11.94
CA LYS A 2 16.04 -49.78 11.21
C LYS A 2 14.85 -49.38 12.07
N ARG A 3 14.73 -48.07 12.32
CA ARG A 3 13.51 -47.21 12.32
C ARG A 3 13.84 -45.89 13.03
N ASN A 4 13.24 -44.80 12.56
CA ASN A 4 13.19 -43.44 13.15
C ASN A 4 13.93 -42.31 12.41
N LEU A 5 14.35 -42.48 11.15
CA LEU A 5 14.79 -41.35 10.31
C LEU A 5 13.67 -40.72 9.46
N SER A 6 12.45 -41.25 9.50
CA SER A 6 11.39 -40.91 8.53
C SER A 6 10.31 -39.95 9.03
N LEU A 7 10.33 -39.47 10.28
CA LEU A 7 9.34 -38.50 10.78
C LEU A 7 9.85 -37.05 10.79
N ALA A 8 11.14 -36.83 11.01
CA ALA A 8 11.73 -35.48 11.03
C ALA A 8 11.81 -34.83 9.63
N ALA A 9 11.93 -35.64 8.57
CA ALA A 9 11.91 -35.16 7.19
C ALA A 9 10.51 -34.78 6.69
N VAL A 10 9.44 -35.34 7.28
CA VAL A 10 8.06 -35.04 6.89
C VAL A 10 7.56 -33.74 7.54
N LEU A 11 8.01 -33.42 8.76
CA LEU A 11 7.67 -32.14 9.40
C LEU A 11 8.46 -30.93 8.87
N LEU A 12 9.66 -31.13 8.34
CA LEU A 12 10.43 -30.07 7.69
C LEU A 12 9.97 -29.79 6.25
N GLY A 13 9.32 -30.76 5.61
CA GLY A 13 8.71 -30.60 4.27
C GLY A 13 7.36 -29.87 4.27
N LEU A 14 6.66 -29.80 5.41
CA LEU A 14 5.34 -29.16 5.53
C LEU A 14 5.38 -27.67 5.92
N LEU A 15 6.58 -27.12 6.20
CA LEU A 15 6.78 -25.70 6.55
C LEU A 15 7.36 -24.85 5.41
N LEU A 16 7.52 -25.43 4.21
CA LEU A 16 8.08 -24.76 3.04
C LEU A 16 7.13 -24.67 1.84
N THR A 17 5.83 -24.90 2.04
CA THR A 17 4.80 -24.59 1.04
C THR A 17 4.02 -23.35 1.44
N PHE A 18 4.70 -22.27 1.81
CA PHE A 18 4.16 -20.97 1.43
C PHE A 18 4.33 -20.91 -0.08
N ASN A 19 3.24 -21.18 -0.80
CA ASN A 19 3.09 -20.72 -2.17
C ASN A 19 3.14 -19.19 -2.11
N VAL A 20 4.35 -18.63 -2.05
CA VAL A 20 4.60 -17.29 -2.53
C VAL A 20 4.43 -17.41 -4.04
N SER A 21 3.18 -17.28 -4.47
CA SER A 21 2.93 -16.98 -5.87
C SER A 21 3.80 -15.76 -6.18
N PRO A 22 4.58 -15.77 -7.27
CA PRO A 22 5.26 -14.55 -7.69
C PRO A 22 4.21 -13.44 -7.71
N PRO A 23 4.49 -12.25 -7.13
CA PRO A 23 3.54 -11.16 -7.19
C PRO A 23 3.13 -11.00 -8.66
N GLY A 24 1.83 -11.11 -8.93
CA GLY A 24 1.30 -10.82 -10.25
C GLY A 24 1.73 -9.40 -10.55
N LEU A 25 2.66 -9.23 -11.49
CA LEU A 25 3.05 -7.91 -11.94
C LEU A 25 1.79 -7.30 -12.54
N ALA A 26 1.41 -6.11 -12.07
CA ALA A 26 0.36 -5.36 -12.71
C ALA A 26 0.85 -5.02 -14.11
N GLU A 27 0.16 -5.55 -15.12
CA GLU A 27 0.46 -5.29 -16.52
C GLU A 27 -0.50 -4.22 -17.04
N GLU A 28 0.09 -3.12 -17.48
CA GLU A 28 -0.57 -2.14 -18.32
C GLU A 28 -0.30 -2.45 -19.78
N ARG A 29 -1.25 -2.10 -20.64
CA ARG A 29 -1.07 -2.20 -22.09
C ARG A 29 0.12 -1.37 -22.55
N ARG A 30 0.86 -1.91 -23.53
CA ARG A 30 2.03 -1.26 -24.14
C ARG A 30 1.84 -0.89 -25.61
N ASP A 31 0.67 -1.19 -26.16
CA ASP A 31 0.33 -0.94 -27.56
C ASP A 31 -0.42 0.39 -27.75
N GLY A 32 -0.51 1.21 -26.70
CA GLY A 32 -1.19 2.52 -26.71
C GLY A 32 -2.72 2.43 -26.71
N GLY A 33 -3.30 1.24 -26.57
CA GLY A 33 -4.75 1.09 -26.41
C GLY A 33 -5.20 1.07 -24.95
N TYR A 34 -6.50 1.00 -24.76
CA TYR A 34 -7.15 1.06 -23.45
C TYR A 34 -8.38 0.14 -23.43
N PHE A 35 -8.77 -0.28 -22.24
CA PHE A 35 -10.01 -0.99 -22.00
C PHE A 35 -11.14 -0.02 -21.70
N THR A 36 -12.33 -0.34 -22.18
CA THR A 36 -13.57 0.41 -21.92
C THR A 36 -14.46 -0.42 -21.01
N LEU A 37 -14.72 0.08 -19.79
CA LEU A 37 -15.66 -0.56 -18.88
C LEU A 37 -17.08 -0.18 -19.32
N VAL A 38 -17.89 -1.19 -19.61
CA VAL A 38 -19.27 -1.03 -20.09
C VAL A 38 -20.24 -1.79 -19.19
N ASP A 39 -21.35 -1.16 -18.81
CA ASP A 39 -22.41 -1.83 -18.06
C ASP A 39 -23.30 -2.69 -18.96
N GLU A 40 -24.25 -3.43 -18.36
CA GLU A 40 -25.17 -4.31 -19.08
C GLU A 40 -26.06 -3.60 -20.13
N THR A 41 -26.15 -2.27 -20.08
CA THR A 41 -26.89 -1.45 -21.06
C THR A 41 -26.02 -0.96 -22.21
N GLY A 42 -24.71 -1.26 -22.17
CA GLY A 42 -23.72 -0.78 -23.13
C GLY A 42 -23.25 0.64 -22.86
N ARG A 43 -23.55 1.22 -21.68
CA ARG A 43 -23.07 2.54 -21.30
C ARG A 43 -21.64 2.43 -20.78
N THR A 44 -20.75 3.26 -21.31
CA THR A 44 -19.39 3.42 -20.79
C THR A 44 -19.41 3.99 -19.37
N ILE A 45 -18.71 3.29 -18.47
CA ILE A 45 -18.50 3.70 -17.08
C ILE A 45 -17.20 4.47 -16.94
N THR A 46 -16.11 3.91 -17.46
CA THR A 46 -14.78 4.53 -17.50
C THR A 46 -13.87 3.79 -18.49
N MET A 47 -12.63 4.24 -18.64
CA MET A 47 -11.58 3.58 -19.42
C MET A 47 -10.31 3.44 -18.59
N THR A 48 -9.49 2.44 -18.88
CA THR A 48 -8.21 2.19 -18.18
C THR A 48 -7.21 1.49 -19.10
N ALA A 49 -5.91 1.76 -18.95
CA ALA A 49 -4.87 0.98 -19.62
C ALA A 49 -4.54 -0.35 -18.92
N ARG A 50 -5.09 -0.55 -17.72
CA ARG A 50 -4.85 -1.73 -16.88
C ARG A 50 -5.69 -2.91 -17.33
N GLU A 51 -5.08 -4.08 -17.42
CA GLU A 51 -5.86 -5.32 -17.57
C GLU A 51 -6.67 -5.59 -16.29
N LEU A 52 -7.95 -5.91 -16.47
CA LEU A 52 -8.87 -6.21 -15.37
C LEU A 52 -9.35 -7.66 -15.45
N ASP A 53 -9.31 -8.33 -14.29
CA ASP A 53 -9.75 -9.72 -14.14
C ASP A 53 -11.15 -9.77 -13.50
N PRO A 54 -11.93 -10.85 -13.72
CA PRO A 54 -13.16 -11.09 -12.99
C PRO A 54 -12.98 -10.96 -11.47
N GLY A 55 -13.92 -10.23 -10.86
CA GLY A 55 -13.90 -9.84 -9.46
C GLY A 55 -13.21 -8.52 -9.20
N ASP A 56 -12.42 -7.96 -10.14
CA ASP A 56 -11.90 -6.58 -10.05
C ASP A 56 -13.06 -5.61 -9.90
N SER A 57 -12.87 -4.50 -9.19
CA SER A 57 -13.97 -3.59 -8.93
C SER A 57 -13.58 -2.13 -9.04
N TYR A 58 -14.56 -1.30 -9.35
CA TYR A 58 -14.40 0.12 -9.59
C TYR A 58 -15.52 0.90 -8.90
N ILE A 59 -15.14 1.81 -8.00
CA ILE A 59 -16.06 2.77 -7.40
C ILE A 59 -15.97 4.05 -8.24
N ALA A 60 -17.02 4.35 -8.99
CA ALA A 60 -17.08 5.52 -9.86
C ALA A 60 -17.13 6.84 -9.08
N GLY A 61 -16.91 7.95 -9.77
CA GLY A 61 -17.02 9.31 -9.20
C GLY A 61 -18.34 9.58 -8.47
N ASP A 62 -19.44 8.94 -8.88
CA ASP A 62 -20.76 9.03 -8.25
C ASP A 62 -21.06 7.93 -7.21
N ASN A 63 -20.00 7.28 -6.71
CA ASN A 63 -20.02 6.23 -5.69
C ASN A 63 -20.66 4.90 -6.09
N ARG A 64 -21.08 4.74 -7.34
CA ARG A 64 -21.58 3.43 -7.81
C ARG A 64 -20.42 2.45 -7.94
N LEU A 65 -20.56 1.31 -7.27
CA LEU A 65 -19.63 0.19 -7.33
C LEU A 65 -20.00 -0.72 -8.50
N TYR A 66 -19.00 -0.99 -9.31
CA TYR A 66 -19.04 -1.90 -10.44
C TYR A 66 -18.05 -3.04 -10.22
N GLU A 67 -18.48 -4.27 -10.52
CA GLU A 67 -17.63 -5.46 -10.48
C GLU A 67 -17.42 -5.98 -11.89
N VAL A 68 -16.17 -6.32 -12.22
CA VAL A 68 -15.77 -6.90 -13.49
C VAL A 68 -16.30 -8.33 -13.59
N VAL A 69 -17.08 -8.57 -14.64
CA VAL A 69 -17.67 -9.88 -14.95
C VAL A 69 -16.75 -10.64 -15.89
N GLN A 70 -16.35 -10.01 -16.99
CA GLN A 70 -15.50 -10.58 -18.02
C GLN A 70 -14.92 -9.50 -18.93
N THR A 71 -13.88 -9.86 -19.68
CA THR A 71 -13.24 -9.00 -20.67
C THR A 71 -13.33 -9.66 -22.05
N GLU A 72 -13.85 -8.93 -23.03
CA GLU A 72 -13.98 -9.35 -24.43
C GLU A 72 -13.31 -8.32 -25.34
N GLY A 73 -12.09 -8.62 -25.80
CA GLY A 73 -11.27 -7.64 -26.52
C GLY A 73 -10.95 -6.45 -25.63
N ASP A 74 -11.23 -5.24 -26.13
CA ASP A 74 -11.03 -3.98 -25.39
C ASP A 74 -12.22 -3.62 -24.49
N ASN A 75 -13.31 -4.40 -24.49
CA ASN A 75 -14.47 -4.14 -23.63
C ASN A 75 -14.40 -4.98 -22.36
N VAL A 76 -14.56 -4.32 -21.22
CA VAL A 76 -14.68 -4.95 -19.90
C VAL A 76 -16.13 -4.83 -19.47
N LEU A 77 -16.86 -5.96 -19.47
CA LEU A 77 -18.23 -5.99 -18.98
C LEU A 77 -18.20 -5.89 -17.46
N VAL A 78 -18.88 -4.87 -16.94
CA VAL A 78 -19.06 -4.67 -15.51
C VAL A 78 -20.52 -4.74 -15.11
N ARG A 79 -20.78 -5.16 -13.88
CA ARG A 79 -22.12 -5.21 -13.29
C ARG A 79 -22.21 -4.25 -12.13
N PHE A 80 -23.28 -3.47 -12.06
CA PHE A 80 -23.59 -2.65 -10.89
C PHE A 80 -23.82 -3.54 -9.65
N VAL A 81 -23.19 -3.16 -8.53
CA VAL A 81 -23.32 -3.86 -7.24
C VAL A 81 -24.18 -3.05 -6.29
N GLU A 82 -23.74 -1.85 -5.95
CA GLU A 82 -24.40 -0.96 -5.00
C GLU A 82 -23.88 0.48 -5.15
N THR A 83 -24.52 1.43 -4.48
CA THR A 83 -23.94 2.76 -4.26
C THR A 83 -23.23 2.75 -2.91
N VAL A 84 -21.93 2.99 -2.91
CA VAL A 84 -21.10 2.97 -1.70
C VAL A 84 -21.39 4.20 -0.86
N GLU A 85 -21.74 3.99 0.40
CA GLU A 85 -21.76 5.04 1.40
C GLU A 85 -20.31 5.34 1.82
N LEU A 86 -19.84 6.54 1.46
CA LEU A 86 -18.51 7.00 1.87
C LEU A 86 -18.51 7.39 3.36
N PRO A 87 -17.34 7.33 4.04
CA PRO A 87 -17.21 7.79 5.42
C PRO A 87 -17.69 9.24 5.57
N ASP A 88 -18.40 9.53 6.66
CA ASP A 88 -18.87 10.89 6.95
C ASP A 88 -17.69 11.83 7.25
N VAL A 89 -17.64 12.93 6.51
CA VAL A 89 -16.65 14.01 6.64
C VAL A 89 -17.41 15.30 6.93
N THR A 90 -17.77 15.51 8.19
CA THR A 90 -18.41 16.77 8.61
C THR A 90 -17.42 17.92 8.49
N SER A 91 -17.91 19.14 8.27
CA SER A 91 -17.06 20.33 8.18
C SER A 91 -16.28 20.59 9.49
N GLU A 92 -16.85 20.25 10.65
CA GLU A 92 -16.11 20.32 11.92
C GLU A 92 -15.01 19.27 12.00
N LEU A 93 -15.29 18.02 11.57
CA LEU A 93 -14.31 16.94 11.57
C LEU A 93 -13.15 17.26 10.62
N LEU A 94 -13.46 17.79 9.44
CA LEU A 94 -12.48 18.21 8.44
C LEU A 94 -11.60 19.33 8.98
N GLY A 95 -12.20 20.38 9.55
CA GLY A 95 -11.46 21.49 10.17
C GLY A 95 -10.55 21.02 11.31
N ALA A 96 -11.04 20.10 12.15
CA ALA A 96 -10.26 19.51 13.24
C ALA A 96 -9.11 18.61 12.75
N GLN A 97 -9.32 17.85 11.67
CA GLN A 97 -8.29 17.00 11.06
C GLN A 97 -7.19 17.83 10.40
N VAL A 98 -7.55 18.89 9.68
CA VAL A 98 -6.59 19.82 9.07
C VAL A 98 -5.78 20.52 10.15
N ALA A 99 -6.42 21.10 11.17
CA ALA A 99 -5.72 21.75 12.28
C ALA A 99 -4.78 20.79 13.03
N ARG A 100 -5.21 19.54 13.26
CA ARG A 100 -4.33 18.52 13.86
C ARG A 100 -3.16 18.14 12.96
N ALA A 101 -3.35 18.07 11.65
CA ALA A 101 -2.26 17.73 10.73
C ALA A 101 -1.18 18.83 10.75
N GLU A 102 -1.59 20.09 10.82
CA GLU A 102 -0.70 21.25 10.97
C GLU A 102 0.04 21.24 12.33
N GLU A 103 -0.66 20.93 13.43
CA GLU A 103 -0.06 20.90 14.78
C GLU A 103 0.84 19.68 15.03
N ALA A 104 0.49 18.51 14.50
CA ALA A 104 1.18 17.25 14.78
C ALA A 104 2.42 17.04 13.91
N GLY A 105 2.58 17.80 12.82
CA GLY A 105 3.69 17.65 11.87
C GLY A 105 3.68 16.28 11.21
N GLY A 106 2.64 15.99 10.42
CA GLY A 106 2.49 14.71 9.70
C GLY A 106 3.68 14.41 8.78
N VAL A 107 3.93 13.12 8.51
CA VAL A 107 5.01 12.67 7.61
C VAL A 107 4.40 12.00 6.38
N VAL A 108 4.76 12.46 5.18
CA VAL A 108 4.32 11.87 3.91
C VAL A 108 5.54 11.40 3.12
N GLY A 109 5.49 10.16 2.62
CA GLY A 109 6.46 9.65 1.65
C GLY A 109 5.88 9.71 0.23
N ILE A 110 6.68 10.15 -0.75
CA ILE A 110 6.26 10.19 -2.16
C ILE A 110 7.37 9.57 -3.01
N TYR A 111 6.98 8.65 -3.89
CA TYR A 111 7.86 8.04 -4.88
C TYR A 111 7.09 7.76 -6.19
N HIS A 112 7.81 7.21 -7.17
CA HIS A 112 7.29 6.96 -8.51
C HIS A 112 7.80 5.62 -9.01
N THR A 113 6.94 4.60 -9.12
CA THR A 113 7.36 3.32 -9.70
C THR A 113 7.72 3.47 -11.18
N HIS A 114 6.95 4.25 -11.92
CA HIS A 114 7.19 4.54 -13.34
C HIS A 114 7.64 5.99 -13.52
N ASN A 115 8.84 6.30 -13.01
CA ASN A 115 9.42 7.65 -13.01
C ASN A 115 9.75 8.21 -14.42
N ASP A 116 9.58 7.41 -15.46
CA ASP A 116 9.72 7.79 -16.87
C ASP A 116 8.43 8.36 -17.49
N GLU A 117 7.27 8.16 -16.86
CA GLU A 117 5.97 8.60 -17.39
C GLU A 117 5.92 10.12 -17.65
N SER A 118 5.40 10.49 -18.81
CA SER A 118 5.34 11.88 -19.30
C SER A 118 3.99 12.22 -19.95
N TYR A 119 3.73 13.52 -20.16
CA TYR A 119 2.52 14.03 -20.80
C TYR A 119 2.82 14.49 -22.23
N VAL A 120 2.22 13.81 -23.20
CA VAL A 120 2.44 14.01 -24.64
C VAL A 120 2.23 15.46 -25.08
N PRO A 121 1.17 16.17 -24.68
CA PRO A 121 0.96 17.54 -25.15
C PRO A 121 2.02 18.54 -24.66
N THR A 122 2.73 18.23 -23.58
CA THR A 122 3.77 19.10 -22.99
C THR A 122 5.16 18.70 -23.47
N SER A 123 5.54 17.43 -23.29
CA SER A 123 6.90 16.93 -23.56
C SER A 123 7.05 16.21 -24.90
N GLY A 124 5.96 16.03 -25.65
CA GLY A 124 5.97 15.36 -26.95
C GLY A 124 6.15 13.84 -26.90
N THR A 125 6.15 13.25 -25.70
CA THR A 125 6.30 11.80 -25.47
C THR A 125 5.53 11.37 -24.23
N GLU A 126 5.09 10.10 -24.20
CA GLU A 126 4.38 9.49 -23.06
C GLU A 126 5.33 8.90 -22.01
N SER A 127 6.60 8.72 -22.36
CA SER A 127 7.66 8.15 -21.53
C SER A 127 9.03 8.67 -21.94
N ARG A 128 9.97 8.71 -21.00
CA ARG A 128 11.37 9.11 -21.22
C ARG A 128 12.34 8.05 -20.69
N ASP A 129 13.11 7.46 -21.59
CA ASP A 129 14.06 6.38 -21.27
C ASP A 129 15.17 6.77 -20.28
N ASP A 130 15.41 8.06 -20.08
CA ASP A 130 16.34 8.59 -19.06
C ASP A 130 15.77 8.54 -17.63
N GLY A 131 14.50 8.13 -17.47
CA GLY A 131 13.82 8.08 -16.18
C GLY A 131 13.53 9.48 -15.61
N ARG A 132 13.51 10.52 -16.44
CA ARG A 132 13.22 11.90 -16.06
C ARG A 132 11.88 12.34 -16.61
N GLY A 133 10.86 11.50 -16.43
CA GLY A 133 9.49 11.74 -16.86
C GLY A 133 8.85 12.95 -16.18
N ASP A 134 7.87 13.56 -16.85
CA ASP A 134 7.12 14.70 -16.31
C ASP A 134 6.36 14.36 -15.02
N VAL A 135 6.06 13.07 -14.78
CA VAL A 135 5.42 12.62 -13.53
C VAL A 135 6.22 13.01 -12.28
N LEU A 136 7.55 13.13 -12.41
CA LEU A 136 8.40 13.63 -11.32
C LEU A 136 8.07 15.09 -10.96
N GLU A 137 7.67 15.92 -11.92
CA GLU A 137 7.22 17.29 -11.65
C GLU A 137 5.89 17.30 -10.91
N VAL A 138 4.95 16.42 -11.25
CA VAL A 138 3.68 16.25 -10.53
C VAL A 138 3.94 15.85 -9.08
N GLY A 139 4.79 14.85 -8.84
CA GLY A 139 5.17 14.43 -7.49
C GLY A 139 5.91 15.52 -6.72
N ARG A 140 6.73 16.33 -7.40
CA ARG A 140 7.42 17.47 -6.78
C ARG A 140 6.44 18.56 -6.35
N VAL A 141 5.50 18.93 -7.22
CA VAL A 141 4.45 19.91 -6.90
C VAL A 141 3.59 19.43 -5.72
N LEU A 142 3.19 18.15 -5.72
CA LEU A 142 2.50 17.54 -4.58
C LEU A 142 3.32 17.67 -3.29
N ALA A 143 4.61 17.35 -3.35
CA ALA A 143 5.51 17.41 -2.21
C ALA A 143 5.68 18.83 -1.67
N ASP A 144 5.81 19.82 -2.56
CA ASP A 144 6.05 21.20 -2.17
C ASP A 144 4.76 21.83 -1.60
N ALA A 145 3.59 21.57 -2.21
CA ALA A 145 2.29 22.00 -1.68
C ALA A 145 1.95 21.38 -0.30
N LEU A 146 2.39 20.14 -0.03
CA LEU A 146 2.28 19.54 1.30
C LEU A 146 3.22 20.22 2.31
N LYS A 147 4.46 20.54 1.93
CA LYS A 147 5.41 21.25 2.80
C LYS A 147 4.94 22.66 3.15
N GLU A 148 4.31 23.35 2.21
CA GLU A 148 3.70 24.67 2.44
C GLU A 148 2.61 24.63 3.51
N GLN A 149 1.96 23.48 3.70
CA GLN A 149 1.00 23.22 4.77
C GLN A 149 1.65 22.71 6.08
N GLY A 150 2.99 22.77 6.18
CA GLY A 150 3.72 22.34 7.38
C GLY A 150 3.93 20.83 7.52
N ILE A 151 3.60 20.04 6.49
CA ILE A 151 3.80 18.58 6.48
C ILE A 151 5.26 18.25 6.18
N THR A 152 5.83 17.30 6.93
CA THR A 152 7.16 16.77 6.63
C THR A 152 7.07 15.81 5.45
N VAL A 153 7.74 16.11 4.34
CA VAL A 153 7.68 15.29 3.13
C VAL A 153 9.04 14.72 2.76
N TYR A 154 9.08 13.40 2.55
CA TYR A 154 10.21 12.70 1.94
C TYR A 154 9.82 12.29 0.51
N TRP A 155 10.26 13.08 -0.47
CA TRP A 155 10.05 12.82 -1.89
C TRP A 155 11.31 12.21 -2.50
N SER A 156 11.15 11.16 -3.30
CA SER A 156 12.24 10.45 -3.97
C SER A 156 12.07 10.44 -5.48
N ASP A 157 13.09 10.90 -6.21
CA ASP A 157 13.24 10.75 -7.67
C ASP A 157 14.21 9.66 -8.10
N ASN A 158 14.44 8.66 -7.24
CA ASN A 158 15.15 7.45 -7.63
C ASN A 158 14.56 6.87 -8.91
N SER A 159 15.44 6.51 -9.83
CA SER A 159 15.05 5.90 -11.10
C SER A 159 14.79 4.40 -10.94
N HIS A 160 13.68 3.95 -11.54
CA HIS A 160 13.22 2.56 -11.57
C HIS A 160 13.04 2.05 -13.00
N ILE A 161 13.69 2.70 -13.97
CA ILE A 161 13.77 2.21 -15.36
C ILE A 161 14.36 0.78 -15.43
N PRO A 162 14.02 -0.02 -16.45
CA PRO A 162 13.09 0.27 -17.56
C PRO A 162 11.61 0.35 -17.17
N HIS A 163 10.75 0.87 -18.06
CA HIS A 163 9.31 0.83 -17.87
C HIS A 163 8.77 -0.59 -18.10
N ASP A 164 8.73 -1.39 -17.04
CA ASP A 164 8.20 -2.76 -17.05
C ASP A 164 7.61 -3.16 -15.70
N GLY A 165 6.98 -4.34 -15.61
CA GLY A 165 6.45 -4.83 -14.35
C GLY A 165 7.54 -4.99 -13.26
N GLN A 166 8.80 -5.21 -13.65
CA GLN A 166 9.91 -5.28 -12.71
C GLN A 166 10.27 -3.90 -12.12
N ALA A 167 9.69 -2.81 -12.61
CA ALA A 167 9.79 -1.49 -11.97
C ALA A 167 9.27 -1.54 -10.54
N TYR A 168 8.21 -2.31 -10.25
CA TYR A 168 7.72 -2.50 -8.88
C TYR A 168 8.75 -3.18 -7.98
N VAL A 169 9.54 -4.13 -8.50
CA VAL A 169 10.62 -4.77 -7.74
C VAL A 169 11.72 -3.76 -7.40
N ARG A 170 12.04 -2.85 -8.33
CA ARG A 170 13.04 -1.80 -8.13
C ARG A 170 12.53 -0.71 -7.17
N SER A 171 11.31 -0.22 -7.39
CA SER A 171 10.68 0.83 -6.59
C SER A 171 10.38 0.38 -5.17
N ARG A 172 10.20 -0.92 -4.94
CA ARG A 172 10.08 -1.49 -3.59
C ARG A 172 11.24 -1.10 -2.67
N ARG A 173 12.48 -1.00 -3.18
CA ARG A 173 13.62 -0.56 -2.37
C ARG A 173 13.44 0.88 -1.90
N THR A 174 13.08 1.77 -2.81
CA THR A 174 12.76 3.17 -2.51
C THR A 174 11.59 3.27 -1.51
N ALA A 175 10.52 2.50 -1.70
CA ALA A 175 9.39 2.45 -0.79
C ALA A 175 9.81 2.02 0.63
N VAL A 176 10.64 0.97 0.76
CA VAL A 176 11.18 0.51 2.05
C VAL A 176 12.08 1.57 2.71
N GLU A 177 12.91 2.27 1.93
CA GLU A 177 13.75 3.37 2.43
C GLU A 177 12.89 4.53 2.96
N LEU A 178 11.82 4.89 2.26
CA LEU A 178 10.87 5.91 2.72
C LEU A 178 10.11 5.47 3.98
N LEU A 179 9.73 4.20 4.09
CA LEU A 179 9.06 3.66 5.28
C LEU A 179 9.91 3.76 6.55
N GLN A 180 11.25 3.79 6.44
CA GLN A 180 12.14 4.04 7.59
C GLN A 180 11.94 5.44 8.19
N LYS A 181 11.34 6.37 7.44
CA LYS A 181 10.97 7.71 7.91
C LYS A 181 9.65 7.73 8.69
N GLN A 182 9.01 6.57 8.84
CA GLN A 182 7.71 6.41 9.52
C GLN A 182 6.62 7.33 8.95
N PRO A 183 6.39 7.33 7.62
CA PRO A 183 5.35 8.15 7.05
C PRO A 183 3.96 7.68 7.48
N ASP A 184 3.05 8.63 7.68
CA ASP A 184 1.65 8.38 7.92
C ASP A 184 0.92 7.85 6.70
N THR A 185 1.44 8.17 5.51
CA THR A 185 1.02 7.64 4.21
C THR A 185 2.19 7.64 3.22
N LEU A 186 2.22 6.63 2.36
CA LEU A 186 3.18 6.51 1.26
C LEU A 186 2.41 6.54 -0.06
N ILE A 187 2.86 7.40 -0.98
CA ILE A 187 2.14 7.66 -2.24
C ILE A 187 3.05 7.30 -3.41
N ASP A 188 2.54 6.45 -4.28
CA ASP A 188 3.11 6.18 -5.61
C ASP A 188 2.39 7.05 -6.64
N VAL A 189 3.11 8.01 -7.24
CA VAL A 189 2.52 9.01 -8.15
C VAL A 189 2.74 8.60 -9.60
N HIS A 190 1.64 8.50 -10.33
CA HIS A 190 1.57 8.03 -11.72
C HIS A 190 0.72 8.98 -12.59
N ARG A 191 0.64 8.63 -13.88
CA ARG A 191 -0.35 9.09 -14.86
C ARG A 191 -0.91 7.90 -15.65
N ASP A 192 -2.16 7.98 -16.06
CA ASP A 192 -2.83 6.89 -16.79
C ASP A 192 -2.59 6.94 -18.31
N ALA A 193 -2.83 5.84 -19.00
CA ALA A 193 -2.70 5.72 -20.45
C ALA A 193 -4.07 5.61 -21.16
N THR A 194 -4.94 6.61 -20.96
CA THR A 194 -6.29 6.67 -21.52
C THR A 194 -6.53 7.95 -22.35
N PRO A 195 -7.69 8.08 -23.02
CA PRO A 195 -8.11 9.35 -23.63
C PRO A 195 -8.26 10.47 -22.58
N PRO A 196 -7.98 11.74 -22.94
CA PRO A 196 -7.94 12.84 -22.00
C PRO A 196 -9.29 13.12 -21.34
N GLU A 197 -10.40 12.89 -22.03
CA GLU A 197 -11.77 13.17 -21.57
C GLU A 197 -12.19 12.37 -20.32
N VAL A 198 -11.51 11.24 -20.03
CA VAL A 198 -11.72 10.46 -18.81
C VAL A 198 -11.37 11.31 -17.59
N TYR A 199 -10.29 12.09 -17.71
CA TYR A 199 -9.68 12.86 -16.63
C TYR A 199 -9.91 14.36 -16.74
N GLU A 200 -10.52 14.88 -17.80
CA GLU A 200 -10.83 16.30 -17.88
C GLU A 200 -11.81 16.72 -16.76
N ALA A 201 -11.43 17.77 -16.03
CA ALA A 201 -12.24 18.38 -14.99
C ALA A 201 -11.94 19.88 -14.88
N GLU A 202 -12.79 20.57 -14.10
CA GLU A 202 -12.64 21.97 -13.78
C GLU A 202 -12.99 22.16 -12.31
N VAL A 203 -12.16 22.90 -11.58
CA VAL A 203 -12.44 23.31 -10.20
C VAL A 203 -12.38 24.83 -10.16
N GLU A 204 -13.49 25.47 -9.77
CA GLU A 204 -13.61 26.92 -9.67
C GLU A 204 -13.24 27.70 -10.95
N GLY A 205 -13.54 27.16 -12.14
CA GLY A 205 -13.19 27.82 -13.41
C GLY A 205 -11.75 27.53 -13.88
N VAL A 206 -10.97 26.76 -13.12
CA VAL A 206 -9.59 26.40 -13.47
C VAL A 206 -9.56 24.98 -14.00
N PRO A 207 -9.04 24.75 -15.23
CA PRO A 207 -8.83 23.42 -15.76
C PRO A 207 -7.86 22.60 -14.90
N VAL A 208 -8.28 21.38 -14.57
CA VAL A 208 -7.49 20.42 -13.79
C VAL A 208 -7.67 19.02 -14.38
N THR A 209 -6.82 18.08 -14.00
CA THR A 209 -7.15 16.66 -14.22
C THR A 209 -7.90 16.12 -13.00
N LYS A 210 -8.74 15.11 -13.21
CA LYS A 210 -9.16 14.24 -12.13
C LYS A 210 -7.97 13.43 -11.61
N VAL A 211 -8.16 12.80 -10.46
CA VAL A 211 -7.23 11.85 -9.86
C VAL A 211 -7.94 10.52 -9.68
N ARG A 212 -7.29 9.45 -10.14
CA ARG A 212 -7.76 8.08 -9.91
C ARG A 212 -6.93 7.44 -8.80
N ILE A 213 -7.60 6.71 -7.91
CA ILE A 213 -6.96 6.02 -6.79
C ILE A 213 -6.93 4.52 -7.11
N VAL A 214 -5.77 3.88 -6.99
CA VAL A 214 -5.63 2.45 -7.27
C VAL A 214 -5.23 1.70 -6.00
N VAL A 215 -6.01 0.67 -5.68
CA VAL A 215 -5.77 -0.28 -4.60
C VAL A 215 -5.55 -1.66 -5.20
N GLY A 216 -4.40 -2.24 -4.88
CA GLY A 216 -4.08 -3.61 -5.23
C GLY A 216 -4.82 -4.59 -4.35
N ARG A 217 -5.46 -5.58 -4.95
CA ARG A 217 -6.15 -6.64 -4.19
C ARG A 217 -5.27 -7.78 -3.72
N GLN A 218 -4.08 -7.94 -4.32
CA GLN A 218 -3.19 -9.07 -4.07
C GLN A 218 -2.20 -8.79 -2.93
N ASN A 219 -2.70 -8.23 -1.83
CA ASN A 219 -1.93 -7.99 -0.62
C ASN A 219 -2.82 -8.02 0.63
N GLN A 220 -2.20 -8.28 1.78
CA GLN A 220 -2.89 -8.39 3.07
C GLN A 220 -3.40 -7.06 3.63
N ASN A 221 -2.95 -5.92 3.11
CA ASN A 221 -3.38 -4.59 3.56
C ASN A 221 -4.52 -4.01 2.71
N ARG A 222 -5.02 -4.75 1.71
CA ARG A 222 -6.04 -4.32 0.75
C ARG A 222 -7.20 -3.58 1.43
N GLU A 223 -7.79 -4.18 2.47
CA GLU A 223 -8.95 -3.59 3.15
C GLU A 223 -8.61 -2.24 3.79
N ALA A 224 -7.48 -2.14 4.50
CA ALA A 224 -7.04 -0.89 5.12
C ALA A 224 -6.73 0.20 4.08
N ASN A 225 -6.14 -0.19 2.95
CA ASN A 225 -5.82 0.73 1.86
C ASN A 225 -7.08 1.16 1.09
N LEU A 226 -8.05 0.27 0.90
CA LEU A 226 -9.34 0.60 0.30
C LEU A 226 -10.15 1.55 1.19
N GLU A 227 -10.17 1.34 2.49
CA GLU A 227 -10.80 2.26 3.43
C GLU A 227 -10.11 3.63 3.43
N TYR A 228 -8.78 3.66 3.31
CA TYR A 228 -8.05 4.93 3.15
C TYR A 228 -8.38 5.62 1.81
N ALA A 229 -8.49 4.87 0.71
CA ALA A 229 -8.91 5.40 -0.60
C ALA A 229 -10.32 6.01 -0.54
N LYS A 230 -11.28 5.34 0.12
CA LYS A 230 -12.63 5.87 0.33
C LYS A 230 -12.63 7.16 1.16
N ARG A 231 -11.76 7.26 2.17
CA ARG A 231 -11.60 8.50 2.96
C ARG A 231 -11.01 9.63 2.14
N LEU A 232 -9.97 9.36 1.35
CA LEU A 232 -9.42 10.33 0.38
C LEU A 232 -10.53 10.83 -0.53
N LYS A 233 -11.33 9.93 -1.10
CA LYS A 233 -12.46 10.30 -1.94
C LYS A 233 -13.52 11.11 -1.19
N ALA A 234 -13.91 10.73 0.02
CA ALA A 234 -14.91 11.46 0.81
C ALA A 234 -14.47 12.90 1.10
N VAL A 235 -13.20 13.09 1.48
CA VAL A 235 -12.62 14.42 1.71
C VAL A 235 -12.52 15.21 0.40
N ALA A 236 -12.04 14.58 -0.67
CA ALA A 236 -11.90 15.20 -1.98
C ALA A 236 -13.26 15.64 -2.55
N ASP A 237 -14.28 14.79 -2.50
CA ASP A 237 -15.63 15.11 -2.98
C ASP A 237 -16.26 16.27 -2.19
N LYS A 238 -15.90 16.42 -0.91
CA LYS A 238 -16.35 17.53 -0.06
C LYS A 238 -15.64 18.84 -0.40
N MET A 239 -14.33 18.80 -0.63
CA MET A 239 -13.51 19.99 -0.87
C MET A 239 -13.55 20.44 -2.34
N TYR A 240 -13.48 19.48 -3.26
CA TYR A 240 -13.35 19.67 -4.70
C TYR A 240 -14.24 18.65 -5.45
N PRO A 241 -15.57 18.85 -5.46
CA PRO A 241 -16.49 17.92 -6.10
C PRO A 241 -16.08 17.58 -7.54
N GLY A 242 -15.99 16.29 -7.86
CA GLY A 242 -15.64 15.82 -9.20
C GLY A 242 -14.13 15.69 -9.48
N ILE A 243 -13.26 16.01 -8.51
CA ILE A 243 -11.79 15.85 -8.69
C ILE A 243 -11.36 14.37 -8.67
N VAL A 244 -12.13 13.48 -8.06
CA VAL A 244 -11.81 12.05 -8.04
C VAL A 244 -12.51 11.36 -9.20
N GLU A 245 -11.72 10.77 -10.09
CA GLU A 245 -12.23 9.99 -11.22
C GLU A 245 -12.95 8.74 -10.70
N GLY A 246 -12.30 8.01 -9.80
CA GLY A 246 -12.82 6.81 -9.17
C GLY A 246 -11.74 6.07 -8.38
N ILE A 247 -12.13 4.93 -7.79
CA ILE A 247 -11.25 4.04 -7.05
C ILE A 247 -11.27 2.68 -7.74
N PHE A 248 -10.12 2.22 -8.23
CA PHE A 248 -9.95 0.81 -8.58
C PHE A 248 -9.54 0.01 -7.36
N ASP A 249 -10.20 -1.12 -7.16
CA ASP A 249 -9.70 -2.25 -6.39
C ASP A 249 -9.44 -3.39 -7.39
N ALA A 250 -8.23 -3.41 -7.93
CA ALA A 250 -7.87 -4.21 -9.10
C ALA A 250 -6.73 -5.18 -8.78
N LYS A 251 -6.54 -6.17 -9.65
CA LYS A 251 -5.40 -7.08 -9.60
C LYS A 251 -4.08 -6.32 -9.50
N GLY A 252 -3.13 -6.89 -8.76
CA GLY A 252 -1.83 -6.30 -8.49
C GLY A 252 -1.59 -6.02 -7.00
N ASN A 253 -0.34 -5.67 -6.69
CA ASN A 253 0.11 -5.37 -5.33
C ASN A 253 0.53 -3.90 -5.19
N TYR A 254 1.27 -3.34 -6.15
CA TYR A 254 1.67 -1.92 -6.16
C TYR A 254 2.47 -1.48 -4.91
N ASN A 255 3.29 -2.40 -4.35
CA ASN A 255 4.00 -2.23 -3.06
C ASN A 255 3.10 -2.01 -1.84
N GLN A 256 1.79 -2.17 -1.98
CA GLN A 256 0.81 -1.91 -0.91
C GLN A 256 0.81 -3.01 0.16
N ASP A 257 1.45 -4.15 -0.09
CA ASP A 257 1.75 -5.14 0.94
C ASP A 257 2.75 -4.67 2.01
N LEU A 258 3.48 -3.57 1.78
CA LEU A 258 4.46 -3.07 2.75
C LEU A 258 3.82 -2.46 4.01
N GLY A 259 2.55 -2.03 3.94
CA GLY A 259 1.84 -1.46 5.08
C GLY A 259 0.48 -0.84 4.73
N PRO A 260 -0.26 -0.38 5.74
CA PRO A 260 -1.51 0.35 5.54
C PRO A 260 -1.22 1.79 5.08
N LYS A 261 -2.21 2.44 4.46
CA LYS A 261 -2.15 3.81 3.91
C LYS A 261 -1.04 4.00 2.87
N ILE A 262 -0.75 2.94 2.11
CA ILE A 262 0.09 2.98 0.92
C ILE A 262 -0.84 2.95 -0.29
N ILE A 263 -0.79 3.98 -1.14
CA ILE A 263 -1.75 4.17 -2.22
C ILE A 263 -1.04 4.61 -3.51
N LEU A 264 -1.62 4.24 -4.64
CA LEU A 264 -1.21 4.74 -5.96
C LEU A 264 -2.24 5.79 -6.42
N LEU A 265 -1.74 6.95 -6.85
CA LEU A 265 -2.54 8.05 -7.37
C LEU A 265 -2.13 8.36 -8.82
N GLU A 266 -3.10 8.31 -9.73
CA GLU A 266 -2.91 8.68 -11.14
C GLU A 266 -3.46 10.09 -11.37
N PHE A 267 -2.58 11.01 -11.77
CA PHE A 267 -2.93 12.41 -12.01
C PHE A 267 -3.17 12.64 -13.50
N GLY A 268 -4.40 12.37 -13.95
CA GLY A 268 -4.71 12.51 -15.37
C GLY A 268 -4.17 11.38 -16.24
N ALA A 269 -4.43 11.50 -17.54
CA ALA A 269 -3.87 10.67 -18.59
C ALA A 269 -2.64 11.34 -19.24
N HIS A 270 -1.79 10.53 -19.88
CA HIS A 270 -0.64 10.98 -20.68
C HIS A 270 -0.99 11.96 -21.80
N THR A 271 -2.27 12.02 -22.20
CA THR A 271 -2.80 12.92 -23.23
C THR A 271 -3.38 14.21 -22.66
N ASN A 272 -3.42 14.38 -21.33
CA ASN A 272 -3.73 15.67 -20.71
C ASN A 272 -2.50 16.59 -20.66
N GLN A 273 -2.72 17.87 -20.37
CA GLN A 273 -1.63 18.83 -20.13
C GLN A 273 -0.99 18.58 -18.76
N LEU A 274 0.34 18.59 -18.69
CA LEU A 274 1.10 18.45 -17.43
C LEU A 274 0.65 19.50 -16.39
N ASP A 275 0.42 20.74 -16.81
CA ASP A 275 0.00 21.79 -15.88
C ASP A 275 -1.35 21.48 -15.22
N HIS A 276 -2.30 20.85 -15.92
CA HIS A 276 -3.57 20.44 -15.30
C HIS A 276 -3.38 19.34 -14.25
N ALA A 277 -2.43 18.42 -14.48
CA ALA A 277 -2.06 17.39 -13.50
C ALA A 277 -1.36 17.99 -12.28
N LYS A 278 -0.52 19.01 -12.47
CA LYS A 278 0.10 19.78 -11.37
C LYS A 278 -0.94 20.54 -10.55
N GLN A 279 -1.94 21.16 -11.19
CA GLN A 279 -3.06 21.78 -10.46
C GLN A 279 -3.83 20.74 -9.62
N ALA A 280 -4.08 19.56 -10.17
CA ALA A 280 -4.71 18.48 -9.42
C ALA A 280 -3.87 18.04 -8.22
N ALA A 281 -2.54 17.96 -8.37
CA ALA A 281 -1.61 17.67 -7.29
C ALA A 281 -1.64 18.72 -6.16
N GLU A 282 -1.71 20.02 -6.48
CA GLU A 282 -1.87 21.09 -5.48
C GLU A 282 -3.19 20.96 -4.69
N LEU A 283 -4.29 20.62 -5.36
CA LEU A 283 -5.58 20.39 -4.70
C LEU A 283 -5.53 19.13 -3.81
N PHE A 284 -4.97 18.04 -4.32
CA PHE A 284 -4.83 16.79 -3.56
C PHE A 284 -3.88 16.91 -2.36
N ALA A 285 -2.90 17.82 -2.41
CA ALA A 285 -2.05 18.14 -1.27
C ALA A 285 -2.86 18.62 -0.06
N LYS A 286 -4.06 19.20 -0.27
CA LYS A 286 -4.96 19.64 0.82
C LYS A 286 -5.88 18.51 1.29
N VAL A 287 -6.17 17.55 0.42
CA VAL A 287 -6.99 16.35 0.72
C VAL A 287 -6.22 15.36 1.58
N ILE A 288 -4.94 15.10 1.25
CA ILE A 288 -4.15 14.04 1.87
C ILE A 288 -4.02 14.22 3.38
N PRO A 289 -3.62 15.37 3.94
CA PRO A 289 -3.48 15.52 5.39
C PRO A 289 -4.80 15.33 6.14
N ALA A 290 -5.92 15.82 5.57
CA ALA A 290 -7.25 15.64 6.13
C ALA A 290 -7.67 14.17 6.16
N ALA A 291 -7.48 13.45 5.05
CA ALA A 291 -7.80 12.02 4.97
C ALA A 291 -6.83 11.14 5.77
N ALA A 292 -5.55 11.53 5.83
CA ALA A 292 -4.51 10.90 6.64
C ALA A 292 -4.71 11.18 8.14
N GLY A 293 -5.43 12.27 8.45
CA GLY A 293 -6.05 12.72 9.70
C GLY A 293 -5.96 11.71 10.83
N LEU A 294 -4.73 11.63 11.30
CA LEU A 294 -4.09 10.78 12.28
C LEU A 294 -5.01 10.47 13.46
N THR A 295 -5.36 9.20 13.60
CA THR A 295 -6.00 8.64 14.79
C THR A 295 -5.11 8.85 16.04
N PRO A 296 -5.60 9.50 17.12
CA PRO A 296 -5.27 9.08 18.47
C PRO A 296 -6.15 7.89 18.89
N SER A 297 -7.22 7.60 18.16
CA SER A 297 -8.22 6.58 18.53
C SER A 297 -7.71 5.16 18.37
N THR A 298 -6.91 4.80 17.36
CA THR A 298 -6.37 3.44 17.27
C THR A 298 -5.22 3.17 18.24
N ARG A 299 -4.57 4.19 18.81
CA ARG A 299 -3.58 3.94 19.89
C ARG A 299 -4.29 3.62 21.20
N GLN A 300 -5.41 4.29 21.48
CA GLN A 300 -6.17 4.13 22.72
C GLN A 300 -7.17 2.96 22.64
N GLU A 301 -7.88 2.77 21.53
CA GLU A 301 -8.77 1.63 21.29
C GLU A 301 -8.00 0.34 21.01
N ALA A 302 -6.82 0.37 20.38
CA ALA A 302 -5.96 -0.83 20.35
C ALA A 302 -5.34 -1.10 21.72
N GLN A 303 -5.07 -0.10 22.57
CA GLN A 303 -4.64 -0.36 23.96
C GLN A 303 -5.79 -0.85 24.87
N GLU A 304 -7.03 -0.46 24.60
CA GLU A 304 -8.21 -0.98 25.30
C GLU A 304 -8.68 -2.35 24.78
N GLN A 305 -8.56 -2.63 23.47
CA GLN A 305 -8.78 -3.95 22.87
C GLN A 305 -7.61 -4.91 23.08
N ILE A 306 -6.42 -4.42 23.44
CA ILE A 306 -5.36 -5.23 24.09
C ILE A 306 -5.72 -5.39 25.59
N GLY A 307 -6.98 -5.71 25.86
CA GLY A 307 -7.45 -6.28 27.10
C GLY A 307 -6.88 -7.69 27.27
N SER A 308 -5.84 -7.81 28.08
CA SER A 308 -5.40 -9.00 28.83
C SER A 308 -4.90 -10.27 28.11
N GLY A 309 -5.07 -10.41 26.78
CA GLY A 309 -4.70 -11.64 26.05
C GLY A 309 -3.42 -11.56 25.21
N ALA A 310 -3.26 -10.52 24.39
CA ALA A 310 -2.24 -10.48 23.33
C ALA A 310 -0.84 -10.04 23.82
N SER A 311 -0.75 -9.29 24.91
CA SER A 311 0.54 -8.87 25.49
C SER A 311 1.33 -10.05 26.08
N ARG A 312 0.65 -11.11 26.53
CA ARG A 312 1.31 -12.32 27.03
C ARG A 312 1.94 -13.14 25.90
N SER A 313 1.30 -13.27 24.73
CA SER A 313 1.86 -14.09 23.65
C SER A 313 3.10 -13.43 23.03
N LEU A 314 3.08 -12.11 22.82
CA LEU A 314 4.22 -11.39 22.24
C LEU A 314 5.45 -11.40 23.18
N ILE A 315 5.23 -11.26 24.49
CA ILE A 315 6.30 -11.38 25.50
C ILE A 315 6.82 -12.82 25.56
N TRP A 316 5.96 -13.83 25.55
CA TRP A 316 6.41 -15.24 25.53
C TRP A 316 7.13 -15.61 24.24
N THR A 317 6.74 -15.06 23.09
CA THR A 317 7.44 -15.28 21.81
C THR A 317 8.82 -14.63 21.83
N LEU A 318 8.95 -13.38 22.32
CA LEU A 318 10.26 -12.71 22.44
C LEU A 318 11.16 -13.39 23.48
N VAL A 319 10.60 -13.85 24.60
CA VAL A 319 11.32 -14.63 25.62
C VAL A 319 11.74 -15.99 25.05
N ALA A 320 10.88 -16.69 24.32
CA ALA A 320 11.21 -17.98 23.69
C ALA A 320 12.30 -17.83 22.62
N VAL A 321 12.24 -16.80 21.78
CA VAL A 321 13.29 -16.49 20.79
C VAL A 321 14.60 -16.12 21.48
N GLY A 322 14.55 -15.36 22.58
CA GLY A 322 15.72 -15.03 23.40
C GLY A 322 16.36 -16.25 24.07
N VAL A 323 15.55 -17.18 24.60
CA VAL A 323 16.03 -18.42 25.24
C VAL A 323 16.60 -19.38 24.20
N VAL A 324 15.97 -19.53 23.03
CA VAL A 324 16.47 -20.36 21.94
C VAL A 324 17.76 -19.78 21.35
N GLY A 325 17.81 -18.46 21.11
CA GLY A 325 19.00 -17.77 20.62
C GLY A 325 20.16 -17.77 21.63
N GLY A 326 19.87 -17.52 22.91
CA GLY A 326 20.85 -17.58 24.00
C GLY A 326 21.39 -18.98 24.25
N GLY A 327 20.51 -20.00 24.22
CA GLY A 327 20.90 -21.40 24.31
C GLY A 327 21.79 -21.83 23.14
N TYR A 328 21.46 -21.42 21.92
CA TYR A 328 22.27 -21.69 20.72
C TYR A 328 23.66 -21.02 20.80
N LEU A 329 23.75 -19.80 21.32
CA LEU A 329 25.02 -19.10 21.50
C LEU A 329 25.91 -19.72 22.59
N LEU A 330 25.32 -20.27 23.65
CA LEU A 330 26.06 -20.95 24.73
C LEU A 330 26.58 -22.33 24.31
N ILE A 331 25.85 -23.01 23.42
CA ILE A 331 26.25 -24.31 22.85
C ILE A 331 27.31 -24.13 21.76
N SER A 332 27.15 -23.14 20.87
CA SER A 332 28.12 -22.87 19.80
C SER A 332 29.46 -22.33 20.32
N ARG A 333 29.49 -21.71 21.51
CA ARG A 333 30.73 -21.30 22.21
C ARG A 333 31.33 -22.40 23.10
N GLY A 334 30.82 -23.63 23.06
CA GLY A 334 31.39 -24.79 23.75
C GLY A 334 31.33 -24.74 25.28
N ARG A 335 30.48 -23.89 25.87
CA ARG A 335 30.48 -23.62 27.32
C ARG A 335 29.51 -24.50 28.13
N ILE A 336 28.57 -25.21 27.49
CA ILE A 336 27.60 -26.10 28.15
C ILE A 336 27.37 -27.36 27.29
N GLY A 337 27.65 -28.53 27.87
CA GLY A 337 27.41 -29.83 27.22
C GLY A 337 25.92 -30.18 27.17
N SER A 338 25.36 -30.20 25.95
CA SER A 338 24.00 -30.60 25.56
C SER A 338 22.81 -29.91 26.28
N LEU A 339 21.79 -29.53 25.51
CA LEU A 339 20.55 -28.87 26.01
C LEU A 339 19.86 -29.62 27.15
N ALA A 340 19.91 -30.95 27.16
CA ALA A 340 19.27 -31.78 28.19
C ALA A 340 19.88 -31.56 29.59
N GLY A 341 21.18 -31.27 29.70
CA GLY A 341 21.87 -31.04 30.98
C GLY A 341 21.68 -29.63 31.56
N PHE A 342 21.24 -28.68 30.73
CA PHE A 342 20.90 -27.31 31.15
C PHE A 342 19.50 -27.28 31.78
N PHE A 343 18.49 -27.84 31.09
CA PHE A 343 17.12 -27.89 31.61
C PHE A 343 16.97 -28.75 32.86
N ARG A 344 17.77 -29.81 33.01
CA ARG A 344 17.75 -30.64 34.23
C ARG A 344 18.30 -29.91 35.47
N ARG A 345 19.23 -28.96 35.27
CA ARG A 345 19.78 -28.09 36.33
C ARG A 345 18.83 -26.95 36.71
N GLU A 346 18.25 -26.27 35.73
CA GLU A 346 17.31 -25.15 35.95
C GLU A 346 15.95 -25.63 36.48
N ALA A 347 15.53 -26.85 36.16
CA ALA A 347 14.32 -27.46 36.73
C ALA A 347 14.48 -27.95 38.19
N GLY A 348 15.66 -27.78 38.81
CA GLY A 348 15.91 -28.17 40.20
C GLY A 348 15.89 -29.69 40.45
N LEU A 349 16.01 -30.51 39.41
CA LEU A 349 15.94 -31.98 39.50
C LEU A 349 17.32 -32.64 39.63
N ALA A 350 18.25 -31.98 40.32
CA ALA A 350 19.49 -32.63 40.73
C ALA A 350 19.18 -33.61 41.87
N GLU A 351 19.25 -34.91 41.60
CA GLU A 351 19.27 -35.92 42.66
C GLU A 351 20.41 -35.61 43.62
N ARG A 352 20.09 -35.56 44.92
CA ARG A 352 21.06 -35.63 46.00
C ARG A 352 21.76 -36.98 45.89
N ASP A 353 23.04 -37.00 45.57
CA ASP A 353 23.90 -38.08 46.03
C ASP A 353 23.82 -38.09 47.57
N GLN A 354 23.24 -39.16 48.10
CA GLN A 354 23.31 -39.51 49.51
C GLN A 354 24.70 -40.08 49.76
N ASP A 355 25.64 -39.21 50.13
CA ASP A 355 26.84 -39.60 50.86
C ASP A 355 26.73 -39.07 52.29
N ALA A 356 26.39 -39.97 53.20
CA ALA A 356 26.65 -39.98 54.64
C ALA A 356 26.18 -41.37 55.13
N ASP A 357 27.07 -42.36 55.14
CA ASP A 357 27.97 -42.71 56.26
C ASP A 357 27.20 -43.23 57.48
N ASP A 358 27.49 -44.49 57.82
CA ASP A 358 27.55 -45.13 59.15
C ASP A 358 27.70 -46.65 58.91
N GLU A 359 28.48 -47.46 59.59
CA GLU A 359 29.59 -47.38 60.54
C GLU A 359 30.07 -48.86 60.66
N GLN A 360 31.35 -49.06 61.02
CA GLN A 360 32.04 -50.32 61.39
C GLN A 360 32.67 -51.20 60.29
#